data_AF-A0A9C6T9Y0-F1
#
_entry.id   AF-A0A9C6T9Y0-F1
#
_cell.length_a   1.000
_cell.length_b   1.000
_cell.length_c   1.000
_cell.angle_alpha   90.00
_cell.angle_beta   90.00
_cell.angle_gamma   90.00
#
_symmetry.space_group_name_H-M   'P 1'
#
loop_
_entity.id
_entity.type
_entity.pdbx_description
1 polymer ?
#
loop_
_entity_poly.entity_id
_entity_poly.type
_entity_poly.pdbx_seq_one_letter_code
_entity_poly.pdbx_strand_id
1 'polypeptide(L)'
;MADNPLQDGHTTFDSRSRSRDHYTDDRALPIHHDPRRNKREQGLRDKQGHIWKSRKQGHVNCRLTHVPHSHGEEYYLHLLLNYQKGCQRFADICSVYGIVYDTFKEACYAQGLLQDDREFIDAINEASLWASPNYIRRLFAMLLMSNNMVCLDMVSSVLLTRSNPPFSPKLKNCCSRMRVAYNTIFNAVSHGIGGFFFVYGYGGTGKTFLCNALSASIRSKGHIVLNVASSGIAALFLPNGRTAHSRFKVPLSVNQDSICNIRQGTPLAHLISSAKLIIWDEAPMLNKFCFKVLNKCLKDVLRFDHGYNPDALFSGKVVVLRGDFRQILPVIPRGSREEIVHACINASYLWQSCHVLQLTENMRLGHGPQDIHNVQLEEFTDWLLQIGDGLFGDSANCESVIRIPDNLLLDIESPSLHDLVLFVYPNILLRTSSVDYFKDRSILAPTLDVVTEVNNHVMSLIPGNEKVYLSSDTLLNEDGHLESELYTMSTESLNTLNCSGIPQHRLVLKIGVPVMLLCNIDQSNGLCNGTRMQVRRLGDHVIECVILACCNIGEVVFIPRMNMIPNNEILPIRFTRRQFPIALCFAMTTNKS
;
A
#
# COMPACT_ATOMS: atom_id res chain seq x y z
N MET A 1 3.70 61.00 41.09
CA MET A 1 4.36 60.21 42.15
C MET A 1 4.50 58.76 41.65
N ALA A 2 5.66 58.17 41.42
CA ALA A 2 6.97 58.77 41.20
C ALA A 2 7.92 57.82 40.41
N ASP A 3 8.89 58.24 39.59
CA ASP A 3 9.05 59.43 38.70
C ASP A 3 10.18 59.11 37.67
N ASN A 4 10.58 60.06 36.82
CA ASN A 4 11.63 59.96 35.75
C ASN A 4 13.10 59.89 36.29
N PRO A 5 14.20 59.78 35.49
CA PRO A 5 14.39 59.69 34.02
C PRO A 5 15.45 58.65 33.52
N LEU A 6 15.75 58.66 32.20
CA LEU A 6 17.09 58.62 31.50
C LEU A 6 16.86 58.14 30.04
N GLN A 7 16.98 58.99 29.00
CA GLN A 7 18.20 59.34 28.21
C GLN A 7 18.99 58.13 27.67
N ASP A 8 19.48 58.08 26.43
CA ASP A 8 19.26 58.89 25.20
C ASP A 8 19.80 58.07 24.01
N GLY A 9 19.31 58.24 22.77
CA GLY A 9 19.80 57.43 21.65
C GLY A 9 19.05 57.51 20.31
N HIS A 10 19.14 58.65 19.65
CA HIS A 10 18.81 58.93 18.23
C HIS A 10 19.03 57.76 17.23
N THR A 11 18.31 57.64 16.10
CA THR A 11 17.63 58.69 15.30
C THR A 11 16.58 58.10 14.35
N THR A 12 15.46 58.79 14.18
CA THR A 12 14.65 58.77 12.94
C THR A 12 15.02 59.99 12.08
N PHE A 13 15.15 59.84 10.75
CA PHE A 13 14.24 60.50 9.81
C PHE A 13 14.45 60.11 8.33
N ASP A 14 13.29 59.93 7.70
CA ASP A 14 12.94 59.76 6.29
C ASP A 14 13.59 60.77 5.31
N SER A 15 13.93 60.33 4.09
CA SER A 15 13.72 61.16 2.89
C SER A 15 13.51 60.32 1.62
N ARG A 16 12.38 60.54 0.97
CA ARG A 16 11.97 59.91 -0.31
C ARG A 16 12.69 60.54 -1.52
N SER A 17 13.07 59.73 -2.51
CA SER A 17 13.00 60.17 -3.92
C SER A 17 12.87 59.01 -4.91
N ARG A 18 11.92 59.17 -5.84
CA ARG A 18 11.50 58.23 -6.89
C ARG A 18 12.60 57.85 -7.88
N SER A 19 12.53 56.63 -8.41
CA SER A 19 12.52 56.41 -9.86
C SER A 19 11.70 55.14 -10.19
N ARG A 20 10.86 55.24 -11.23
CA ARG A 20 10.40 54.08 -12.01
C ARG A 20 11.46 53.87 -13.07
N ASP A 21 11.91 52.64 -13.28
CA ASP A 21 12.61 52.29 -14.51
C ASP A 21 12.06 51.00 -15.10
N HIS A 22 11.93 51.00 -16.42
CA HIS A 22 11.39 49.87 -17.19
C HIS A 22 12.45 48.77 -17.33
N TYR A 23 12.02 47.51 -17.24
CA TYR A 23 12.86 46.37 -17.62
C TYR A 23 13.01 46.29 -19.14
N THR A 24 14.03 46.96 -19.67
CA THR A 24 14.56 46.74 -21.02
C THR A 24 16.09 46.93 -21.02
N ASP A 25 16.85 45.83 -20.93
CA ASP A 25 18.15 45.70 -21.63
C ASP A 25 18.61 44.23 -21.67
N ASP A 26 19.11 43.78 -22.82
CA ASP A 26 19.72 42.45 -22.98
C ASP A 26 21.16 42.46 -22.43
N ARG A 27 21.46 41.65 -21.40
CA ARG A 27 22.84 41.46 -20.94
C ARG A 27 23.19 40.00 -20.68
N ALA A 28 24.05 39.46 -21.54
CA ALA A 28 24.71 38.18 -21.34
C ALA A 28 25.70 38.24 -20.15
N LEU A 29 25.83 37.14 -19.42
CA LEU A 29 26.73 37.02 -18.27
C LEU A 29 28.21 36.94 -18.70
N PRO A 30 29.15 37.60 -17.99
CA PRO A 30 30.55 37.65 -18.40
C PRO A 30 31.32 36.37 -18.03
N ILE A 31 32.12 35.85 -18.96
CA ILE A 31 32.98 34.67 -18.77
C ILE A 31 34.38 35.12 -18.35
N HIS A 32 34.81 34.76 -17.14
CA HIS A 32 36.20 34.93 -16.69
C HIS A 32 37.01 33.65 -16.96
N HIS A 33 38.09 33.75 -17.73
CA HIS A 33 39.01 32.64 -18.02
C HIS A 33 40.17 32.59 -17.00
N ASP A 34 40.37 31.46 -16.31
CA ASP A 34 41.55 31.20 -15.46
C ASP A 34 42.56 30.28 -16.18
N PRO A 35 43.77 30.77 -16.52
CA PRO A 35 44.76 30.02 -17.30
C PRO A 35 45.70 29.16 -16.44
N ARG A 36 45.16 28.20 -15.66
CA ARG A 36 45.98 27.29 -14.82
C ARG A 36 45.65 25.78 -14.92
N ARG A 37 45.02 25.32 -15.99
CA ARG A 37 44.82 23.87 -16.26
C ARG A 37 45.57 23.38 -17.49
N ASN A 38 46.86 23.08 -17.32
CA ASN A 38 47.60 22.22 -18.25
C ASN A 38 48.77 21.52 -17.53
N LYS A 39 48.52 20.29 -17.04
CA LYS A 39 49.47 19.14 -16.89
C LYS A 39 48.96 18.13 -15.85
N ARG A 40 48.56 16.94 -16.32
CA ARG A 40 48.91 15.59 -15.80
C ARG A 40 47.87 14.56 -16.28
N GLU A 41 48.08 14.03 -17.48
CA GLU A 41 47.48 12.77 -17.91
C GLU A 41 48.49 11.63 -17.72
N GLN A 42 48.45 10.97 -16.56
CA GLN A 42 49.00 9.62 -16.38
C GLN A 42 48.06 8.84 -15.47
N GLY A 43 47.60 7.68 -15.96
CA GLY A 43 46.57 6.89 -15.29
C GLY A 43 47.09 6.19 -14.04
N LEU A 44 46.63 6.63 -12.87
CA LEU A 44 46.82 5.92 -11.61
C LEU A 44 45.93 4.67 -11.60
N ARG A 45 46.52 3.52 -11.28
CA ARG A 45 45.83 2.25 -11.00
C ARG A 45 45.88 1.98 -9.49
N ASP A 46 44.86 1.32 -8.95
CA ASP A 46 44.93 0.81 -7.58
C ASP A 46 45.73 -0.52 -7.51
N LYS A 47 45.97 -1.02 -6.30
CA LYS A 47 46.69 -2.28 -6.06
C LYS A 47 45.89 -3.54 -6.43
N GLN A 48 44.64 -3.41 -6.87
CA GLN A 48 43.75 -4.50 -7.30
C GLN A 48 43.53 -4.49 -8.83
N GLY A 49 44.17 -3.56 -9.56
CA GLY A 49 44.17 -3.50 -11.01
C GLY A 49 43.10 -2.59 -11.62
N HIS A 50 42.27 -1.92 -10.81
CA HIS A 50 41.24 -1.02 -11.32
C HIS A 50 41.86 0.23 -11.96
N ILE A 51 41.44 0.51 -13.19
CA ILE A 51 41.86 1.69 -13.96
C ILE A 51 40.86 2.82 -13.70
N TRP A 52 41.33 3.93 -13.11
CA TRP A 52 40.51 5.13 -12.95
C TRP A 52 40.15 5.73 -14.32
N LYS A 53 38.91 5.51 -14.77
CA LYS A 53 38.35 6.22 -15.92
C LYS A 53 37.95 7.63 -15.49
N SER A 54 38.42 8.63 -16.23
CA SER A 54 38.02 10.02 -15.99
C SER A 54 36.50 10.17 -16.14
N ARG A 55 35.87 10.88 -15.20
CA ARG A 55 34.41 11.06 -15.16
C ARG A 55 34.02 11.98 -16.32
N LYS A 56 33.17 11.53 -17.24
CA LYS A 56 32.66 12.36 -18.35
C LYS A 56 31.97 13.60 -17.76
N GLN A 57 32.58 14.77 -17.92
CA GLN A 57 31.96 16.04 -17.53
C GLN A 57 31.05 16.50 -18.68
N GLY A 58 29.75 16.60 -18.42
CA GLY A 58 28.84 17.32 -19.29
C GLY A 58 29.08 18.84 -19.20
N HIS A 59 28.65 19.59 -20.21
CA HIS A 59 28.67 21.04 -20.16
C HIS A 59 27.63 21.53 -19.13
N VAL A 60 28.09 22.14 -18.03
CA VAL A 60 27.22 22.65 -16.95
C VAL A 60 27.22 24.16 -17.02
N ASN A 61 26.10 24.75 -17.47
CA ASN A 61 26.00 26.21 -17.66
C ASN A 61 25.82 26.96 -16.32
N CYS A 62 25.19 26.34 -15.33
CA CYS A 62 25.05 26.84 -13.97
C CYS A 62 24.84 25.67 -13.00
N ARG A 63 25.01 25.91 -11.69
CA ARG A 63 24.52 25.03 -10.63
C ARG A 63 23.38 25.73 -9.92
N LEU A 64 22.23 25.08 -9.83
CA LEU A 64 21.13 25.56 -9.00
C LEU A 64 21.49 25.32 -7.53
N THR A 65 21.35 26.37 -6.72
CA THR A 65 21.50 26.31 -5.26
C THR A 65 20.14 26.13 -4.62
N HIS A 66 20.04 25.27 -3.62
CA HIS A 66 18.79 25.00 -2.91
C HIS A 66 18.17 26.29 -2.35
N VAL A 67 16.94 26.59 -2.78
CA VAL A 67 16.13 27.71 -2.28
C VAL A 67 15.16 27.19 -1.21
N PRO A 68 15.07 27.81 -0.01
CA PRO A 68 14.08 27.43 0.99
C PRO A 68 12.65 27.82 0.61
N HIS A 69 11.65 27.03 1.02
CA HIS A 69 10.21 27.27 0.80
C HIS A 69 9.73 28.68 1.25
N SER A 70 10.42 29.31 2.20
CA SER A 70 10.11 30.66 2.69
C SER A 70 10.37 31.78 1.67
N HIS A 71 11.06 31.52 0.56
CA HIS A 71 11.44 32.52 -0.45
C HIS A 71 10.41 32.66 -1.60
N GLY A 72 9.24 32.01 -1.48
CA GLY A 72 8.10 32.25 -2.38
C GLY A 72 8.38 31.93 -3.85
N GLU A 73 8.23 32.92 -4.73
CA GLU A 73 8.40 32.76 -6.18
C GLU A 73 9.79 32.24 -6.60
N GLU A 74 10.84 32.53 -5.84
CA GLU A 74 12.19 31.99 -6.12
C GLU A 74 12.25 30.46 -5.92
N TYR A 75 11.52 29.94 -4.93
CA TYR A 75 11.39 28.49 -4.70
C TYR A 75 10.60 27.83 -5.83
N TYR A 76 9.50 28.44 -6.28
CA TYR A 76 8.67 27.91 -7.36
C TYR A 76 9.40 27.93 -8.72
N LEU A 77 10.16 29.00 -9.01
CA LEU A 77 11.07 29.06 -10.16
C LEU A 77 12.14 27.95 -10.09
N HIS A 78 12.81 27.79 -8.95
CA HIS A 78 13.78 26.72 -8.75
C HIS A 78 13.16 25.33 -8.97
N LEU A 79 11.92 25.12 -8.53
CA LEU A 79 11.19 23.88 -8.76
C LEU A 79 10.92 23.65 -10.26
N LEU A 80 10.35 24.63 -10.97
CA LEU A 80 10.05 24.54 -12.41
C LEU A 80 11.30 24.30 -13.27
N LEU A 81 12.43 24.94 -12.96
CA LEU A 81 13.69 24.78 -13.70
C LEU A 81 14.23 23.35 -13.69
N ASN A 82 13.89 22.52 -12.68
CA ASN A 82 14.30 21.12 -12.63
C ASN A 82 13.39 20.21 -13.49
N TYR A 83 12.15 20.62 -13.75
CA TYR A 83 11.17 19.84 -14.53
C TYR A 83 11.08 20.27 -15.99
N GLN A 84 11.07 21.57 -16.27
CA GLN A 84 10.91 22.11 -17.63
C GLN A 84 12.26 22.25 -18.34
N LYS A 85 12.47 21.40 -19.35
CA LYS A 85 13.74 21.33 -20.10
C LYS A 85 13.60 21.98 -21.46
N GLY A 86 14.57 22.83 -21.82
CA GLY A 86 14.66 23.45 -23.14
C GLY A 86 13.91 24.77 -23.30
N CYS A 87 13.37 25.35 -22.21
CA CYS A 87 12.84 26.71 -22.19
C CYS A 87 13.89 27.71 -22.70
N GLN A 88 13.51 28.58 -23.63
CA GLN A 88 14.37 29.61 -24.21
C GLN A 88 14.00 31.02 -23.73
N ARG A 89 12.79 31.18 -23.17
CA ARG A 89 12.26 32.43 -22.61
C ARG A 89 11.63 32.19 -21.25
N PHE A 90 11.56 33.24 -20.44
CA PHE A 90 10.91 33.23 -19.12
C PHE A 90 9.43 32.77 -19.20
N ALA A 91 8.70 33.23 -20.22
CA ALA A 91 7.32 32.82 -20.47
C ALA A 91 7.17 31.31 -20.79
N ASP A 92 8.22 30.66 -21.30
CA ASP A 92 8.21 29.21 -21.54
C ASP A 92 8.19 28.45 -20.19
N ILE A 93 8.87 28.99 -19.16
CA ILE A 93 8.96 28.39 -17.81
C ILE A 93 7.62 28.45 -17.07
N CYS A 94 6.85 29.53 -17.29
CA CYS A 94 5.49 29.66 -16.77
C CYS A 94 4.42 28.98 -17.65
N SER A 95 4.81 28.27 -18.72
CA SER A 95 3.87 27.61 -19.63
C SER A 95 3.62 26.17 -19.22
N VAL A 96 2.36 25.79 -19.02
CA VAL A 96 1.95 24.42 -18.70
C VAL A 96 0.76 24.04 -19.57
N TYR A 97 0.90 22.92 -20.32
CA TYR A 97 -0.08 22.45 -21.32
C TYR A 97 -0.51 23.51 -22.36
N GLY A 98 0.34 24.50 -22.64
CA GLY A 98 0.09 25.56 -23.62
C GLY A 98 -0.60 26.82 -23.06
N ILE A 99 -0.86 26.86 -21.75
CA ILE A 99 -1.36 28.04 -21.04
C ILE A 99 -0.19 28.67 -20.28
N VAL A 100 0.01 29.98 -20.44
CA VAL A 100 1.00 30.75 -19.67
C VAL A 100 0.33 31.29 -18.40
N TYR A 101 0.94 31.01 -17.25
CA TYR A 101 0.46 31.45 -15.94
C TYR A 101 1.20 32.70 -15.47
N ASP A 102 0.53 33.56 -14.68
CA ASP A 102 1.08 34.85 -14.24
C ASP A 102 2.16 34.70 -13.14
N THR A 103 2.14 33.59 -12.40
CA THR A 103 3.11 33.28 -11.33
C THR A 103 3.76 31.91 -11.51
N PHE A 104 4.98 31.74 -10.98
CA PHE A 104 5.63 30.43 -10.93
C PHE A 104 4.87 29.48 -10.00
N LYS A 105 4.24 30.00 -8.94
CA LYS A 105 3.38 29.23 -8.06
C LYS A 105 2.23 28.55 -8.81
N GLU A 106 1.55 29.29 -9.69
CA GLU A 106 0.43 28.76 -10.48
C GLU A 106 0.91 27.77 -11.55
N ALA A 107 2.07 28.00 -12.18
CA ALA A 107 2.68 27.02 -13.07
C ALA A 107 3.11 25.74 -12.31
N CYS A 108 3.62 25.84 -11.08
CA CYS A 108 3.86 24.68 -10.22
C CYS A 108 2.56 23.95 -9.83
N TYR A 109 1.47 24.69 -9.57
CA TYR A 109 0.15 24.11 -9.31
C TYR A 109 -0.39 23.34 -10.51
N ALA A 110 -0.33 23.95 -11.71
CA ALA A 110 -0.75 23.33 -12.97
C ALA A 110 0.11 22.11 -13.37
N GLN A 111 1.36 22.00 -12.92
CA GLN A 111 2.18 20.79 -13.02
C GLN A 111 1.92 19.75 -11.90
N GLY A 112 1.05 20.05 -10.93
CA GLY A 112 0.72 19.15 -9.82
C GLY A 112 1.82 19.01 -8.76
N LEU A 113 2.71 20.00 -8.65
CA LEU A 113 3.90 19.98 -7.79
C LEU A 113 3.66 20.52 -6.36
N LEU A 114 2.52 21.18 -6.10
CA LEU A 114 2.18 21.82 -4.82
C LEU A 114 1.03 21.11 -4.09
N GLN A 115 0.95 21.26 -2.77
CA GLN A 115 -0.17 20.78 -1.95
C GLN A 115 -1.12 21.94 -1.58
N ASP A 116 -2.40 21.85 -1.95
CA ASP A 116 -3.49 22.71 -1.48
C ASP A 116 -4.81 21.89 -1.44
N ASP A 117 -5.79 22.29 -0.64
CA ASP A 117 -7.10 21.62 -0.52
C ASP A 117 -8.01 21.89 -1.74
N ARG A 118 -7.66 22.87 -2.59
CA ARG A 118 -8.33 23.14 -3.87
C ARG A 118 -8.34 21.94 -4.82
N GLU A 119 -7.30 21.11 -4.79
CA GLU A 119 -7.20 19.89 -5.61
C GLU A 119 -8.39 18.94 -5.38
N PHE A 120 -9.00 18.95 -4.18
CA PHE A 120 -10.20 18.15 -3.87
C PHE A 120 -11.49 18.78 -4.40
N ILE A 121 -11.55 20.11 -4.46
CA ILE A 121 -12.66 20.85 -5.08
C ILE A 121 -12.59 20.66 -6.61
N ASP A 122 -11.41 20.79 -7.19
CA ASP A 122 -11.15 20.54 -8.61
C ASP A 122 -11.43 19.08 -8.96
N ALA A 123 -11.05 18.12 -8.12
CA ALA A 123 -11.41 16.71 -8.24
C ALA A 123 -12.93 16.45 -8.27
N ILE A 124 -13.70 17.13 -7.40
CA ILE A 124 -15.16 16.98 -7.36
C ILE A 124 -15.80 17.64 -8.59
N ASN A 125 -15.32 18.84 -8.98
CA ASN A 125 -15.78 19.55 -10.17
C ASN A 125 -15.50 18.73 -11.44
N GLU A 126 -14.28 18.22 -11.59
CA GLU A 126 -13.85 17.35 -12.68
C GLU A 126 -14.70 16.09 -12.75
N ALA A 127 -14.87 15.36 -11.63
CA ALA A 127 -15.73 14.19 -11.58
C ALA A 127 -17.19 14.51 -11.91
N SER A 128 -17.69 15.71 -11.56
CA SER A 128 -19.08 16.12 -11.85
C SER A 128 -19.40 16.23 -13.34
N LEU A 129 -18.39 16.45 -14.19
CA LEU A 129 -18.54 16.47 -15.65
C LEU A 129 -18.85 15.08 -16.23
N TRP A 130 -18.57 14.00 -15.49
CA TRP A 130 -18.58 12.63 -16.01
C TRP A 130 -19.42 11.64 -15.20
N ALA A 131 -19.68 11.94 -13.93
CA ALA A 131 -20.22 11.02 -12.94
C ALA A 131 -21.66 11.38 -12.53
N SER A 132 -22.45 10.37 -12.16
CA SER A 132 -23.79 10.61 -11.62
C SER A 132 -23.71 11.15 -10.17
N PRO A 133 -24.75 11.86 -9.66
CA PRO A 133 -24.76 12.40 -8.30
C PRO A 133 -24.46 11.38 -7.19
N ASN A 134 -24.81 10.10 -7.40
CA ASN A 134 -24.50 9.02 -6.47
C ASN A 134 -22.99 8.75 -6.36
N TYR A 135 -22.26 8.80 -7.47
CA TYR A 135 -20.82 8.65 -7.48
C TYR A 135 -20.10 9.87 -6.89
N ILE A 136 -20.58 11.09 -7.18
CA ILE A 136 -20.04 12.33 -6.61
C ILE A 136 -20.16 12.31 -5.08
N ARG A 137 -21.34 11.95 -4.53
CA ARG A 137 -21.54 11.79 -3.08
C ARG A 137 -20.59 10.76 -2.45
N ARG A 138 -20.27 9.69 -3.16
CA ARG A 138 -19.35 8.64 -2.70
C ARG A 138 -17.88 9.09 -2.76
N LEU A 139 -17.48 9.82 -3.80
CA LEU A 139 -16.16 10.47 -3.88
C LEU A 139 -15.98 11.49 -2.74
N PHE A 140 -16.98 12.33 -2.49
CA PHE A 140 -16.98 13.28 -1.37
C PHE A 140 -16.84 12.57 -0.01
N ALA A 141 -17.62 11.52 0.25
CA ALA A 141 -17.50 10.74 1.48
C ALA A 141 -16.12 10.05 1.61
N MET A 142 -15.55 9.58 0.49
CA MET A 142 -14.21 8.99 0.45
C MET A 142 -13.12 10.00 0.81
N LEU A 143 -13.19 11.22 0.26
CA LEU A 143 -12.27 12.31 0.57
C LEU A 143 -12.31 12.67 2.05
N LEU A 144 -13.51 12.88 2.63
CA LEU A 144 -13.69 13.15 4.06
C LEU A 144 -13.11 12.04 4.95
N MET A 145 -13.37 10.77 4.63
CA MET A 145 -12.91 9.62 5.43
C MET A 145 -11.40 9.36 5.34
N SER A 146 -10.71 10.00 4.39
CA SER A 146 -9.28 9.80 4.13
C SER A 146 -8.34 10.71 4.93
N ASN A 147 -8.86 11.55 5.84
CA ASN A 147 -8.11 12.52 6.65
C ASN A 147 -7.27 13.54 5.84
N ASN A 148 -7.67 13.84 4.60
CA ASN A 148 -6.90 14.72 3.71
C ASN A 148 -7.37 16.20 3.67
N MET A 149 -8.37 16.62 4.46
CA MET A 149 -8.88 18.01 4.50
C MET A 149 -8.69 18.64 5.89
N VAL A 150 -8.33 19.92 5.95
CA VAL A 150 -7.93 20.60 7.22
C VAL A 150 -9.11 21.28 7.94
N CYS A 151 -10.31 21.35 7.34
CA CYS A 151 -11.50 21.92 7.99
C CYS A 151 -12.56 20.84 8.26
N LEU A 152 -12.89 20.64 9.54
CA LEU A 152 -13.79 19.59 10.00
C LEU A 152 -14.97 20.21 10.76
N ASP A 153 -16.14 20.30 10.12
CA ASP A 153 -17.41 20.36 10.83
C ASP A 153 -18.56 19.73 10.02
N MET A 154 -19.46 19.04 10.74
CA MET A 154 -20.61 18.28 10.23
C MET A 154 -20.40 17.23 9.12
N VAL A 155 -20.17 15.97 9.52
CA VAL A 155 -21.04 14.86 9.06
C VAL A 155 -21.33 13.91 10.23
N SER A 156 -22.51 14.05 10.82
CA SER A 156 -23.14 12.99 11.63
C SER A 156 -24.55 12.74 11.08
N SER A 157 -25.00 11.48 11.17
CA SER A 157 -26.17 10.91 10.49
C SER A 157 -26.05 10.77 8.95
N VAL A 158 -25.75 9.55 8.49
CA VAL A 158 -26.52 8.70 7.53
C VAL A 158 -25.73 7.39 7.38
N LEU A 159 -25.81 6.49 8.38
CA LEU A 159 -25.25 5.13 8.32
C LEU A 159 -26.12 4.11 9.08
N LEU A 160 -27.41 4.07 8.77
CA LEU A 160 -28.26 2.91 9.06
C LEU A 160 -29.09 2.57 7.83
N THR A 161 -29.10 1.27 7.51
CA THR A 161 -29.87 0.49 6.50
C THR A 161 -29.12 0.04 5.24
N ARG A 162 -28.33 -1.03 5.40
CA ARG A 162 -28.24 -2.10 4.40
C ARG A 162 -28.56 -3.43 5.09
N SER A 163 -29.75 -3.96 4.82
CA SER A 163 -30.15 -5.31 5.16
C SER A 163 -29.37 -6.30 4.31
N ASN A 164 -28.48 -7.08 4.93
CA ASN A 164 -27.88 -8.23 4.26
C ASN A 164 -28.98 -9.27 3.95
N PRO A 165 -28.99 -9.90 2.76
CA PRO A 165 -29.90 -11.01 2.50
C PRO A 165 -29.57 -12.19 3.44
N PRO A 166 -30.58 -12.98 3.85
CA PRO A 166 -30.37 -14.14 4.72
C PRO A 166 -29.61 -15.24 3.96
N PHE A 167 -28.30 -15.34 4.22
CA PHE A 167 -27.47 -16.40 3.66
C PHE A 167 -27.74 -17.71 4.41
N SER A 168 -28.61 -18.57 3.87
CA SER A 168 -28.83 -19.92 4.41
C SER A 168 -27.63 -20.82 4.06
N PRO A 169 -26.80 -21.27 5.02
CA PRO A 169 -25.65 -22.09 4.68
C PRO A 169 -26.10 -23.50 4.24
N LYS A 170 -25.81 -23.88 2.99
CA LYS A 170 -25.94 -25.26 2.49
C LYS A 170 -24.88 -26.18 3.12
N LEU A 171 -24.96 -26.38 4.44
CA LEU A 171 -24.04 -27.23 5.22
C LEU A 171 -24.15 -28.74 4.92
N LYS A 172 -25.16 -29.18 4.15
CA LYS A 172 -25.43 -30.60 3.88
C LYS A 172 -24.27 -31.33 3.15
N ASN A 173 -23.50 -30.63 2.32
CA ASN A 173 -22.44 -31.24 1.48
C ASN A 173 -21.00 -30.99 1.99
N CYS A 174 -20.83 -30.61 3.26
CA CYS A 174 -19.50 -30.31 3.80
C CYS A 174 -18.73 -31.57 4.25
N CYS A 175 -17.44 -31.60 3.88
CA CYS A 175 -16.37 -32.51 4.35
C CYS A 175 -16.49 -32.86 5.85
N SER A 176 -16.17 -34.12 6.18
CA SER A 176 -16.21 -34.65 7.55
C SER A 176 -15.38 -33.82 8.54
N ARG A 177 -14.12 -33.51 8.20
CA ARG A 177 -13.19 -32.71 9.02
C ARG A 177 -13.63 -31.26 9.16
N MET A 178 -14.16 -30.66 8.09
CA MET A 178 -14.70 -29.28 8.16
C MET A 178 -15.94 -29.21 9.06
N ARG A 179 -16.79 -30.26 9.07
CA ARG A 179 -17.93 -30.36 9.99
C ARG A 179 -17.50 -30.53 11.45
N VAL A 180 -16.45 -31.32 11.72
CA VAL A 180 -15.86 -31.42 13.06
C VAL A 180 -15.32 -30.06 13.51
N ALA A 181 -14.50 -29.40 12.69
CA ALA A 181 -13.96 -28.07 13.02
C ALA A 181 -15.06 -27.03 13.29
N TYR A 182 -16.10 -27.00 12.44
CA TYR A 182 -17.27 -26.15 12.64
C TYR A 182 -17.97 -26.44 13.97
N ASN A 183 -18.30 -27.70 14.26
CA ASN A 183 -19.03 -28.08 15.46
C ASN A 183 -18.23 -27.77 16.74
N THR A 184 -16.93 -28.06 16.76
CA THR A 184 -16.05 -27.78 17.91
C THR A 184 -16.05 -26.29 18.25
N ILE A 185 -15.80 -25.42 17.26
CA ILE A 185 -15.77 -23.96 17.46
C ILE A 185 -17.17 -23.44 17.84
N PHE A 186 -18.21 -23.88 17.13
CA PHE A 186 -19.59 -23.43 17.37
C PHE A 186 -20.11 -23.82 18.76
N ASN A 187 -19.71 -25.00 19.26
CA ASN A 187 -20.03 -25.45 20.61
C ASN A 187 -19.27 -24.63 21.66
N ALA A 188 -17.98 -24.34 21.46
CA ALA A 188 -17.20 -23.48 22.35
C ALA A 188 -17.82 -22.08 22.48
N VAL A 189 -18.27 -21.48 21.36
CA VAL A 189 -18.98 -20.18 21.35
C VAL A 189 -20.37 -20.29 21.99
N SER A 190 -21.13 -21.34 21.71
CA SER A 190 -22.52 -21.47 22.19
C SER A 190 -22.61 -21.71 23.70
N HIS A 191 -21.67 -22.47 24.27
CA HIS A 191 -21.63 -22.75 25.72
C HIS A 191 -20.78 -21.75 26.51
N GLY A 192 -20.11 -20.79 25.86
CA GLY A 192 -19.29 -19.78 26.54
C GLY A 192 -18.01 -20.32 27.19
N ILE A 193 -17.50 -21.47 26.73
CA ILE A 193 -16.29 -22.13 27.25
C ILE A 193 -15.03 -21.29 26.97
N GLY A 194 -15.08 -20.43 25.95
CA GLY A 194 -13.89 -19.78 25.40
C GLY A 194 -13.08 -20.75 24.55
N GLY A 195 -11.84 -20.37 24.22
CA GLY A 195 -10.89 -21.26 23.56
C GLY A 195 -10.09 -20.60 22.45
N PHE A 196 -8.87 -21.10 22.24
CA PHE A 196 -7.95 -20.66 21.20
C PHE A 196 -7.79 -21.76 20.16
N PHE A 197 -8.17 -21.47 18.92
CA PHE A 197 -8.19 -22.43 17.82
C PHE A 197 -7.36 -21.93 16.64
N PHE A 198 -6.72 -22.84 15.92
CA PHE A 198 -6.07 -22.54 14.64
C PHE A 198 -6.58 -23.47 13.55
N VAL A 199 -7.28 -22.92 12.56
CA VAL A 199 -7.74 -23.66 11.38
C VAL A 199 -6.61 -23.72 10.36
N TYR A 200 -5.95 -24.87 10.31
CA TYR A 200 -4.85 -25.16 9.38
C TYR A 200 -5.38 -25.86 8.12
N GLY A 201 -4.75 -25.62 6.98
CA GLY A 201 -5.04 -26.30 5.73
C GLY A 201 -4.44 -25.55 4.56
N TYR A 202 -4.24 -26.21 3.42
CA TYR A 202 -3.62 -25.62 2.24
C TYR A 202 -4.62 -24.82 1.38
N GLY A 203 -4.19 -24.32 0.22
CA GLY A 203 -5.07 -23.65 -0.74
C GLY A 203 -6.26 -24.52 -1.15
N GLY A 204 -7.45 -23.95 -1.30
CA GLY A 204 -8.65 -24.69 -1.75
C GLY A 204 -9.37 -25.56 -0.70
N THR A 205 -8.80 -25.77 0.49
CA THR A 205 -9.39 -26.58 1.60
C THR A 205 -10.63 -25.98 2.29
N GLY A 206 -11.30 -25.00 1.69
CA GLY A 206 -12.55 -24.43 2.22
C GLY A 206 -12.41 -23.52 3.46
N LYS A 207 -11.18 -23.17 3.90
CA LYS A 207 -10.94 -22.36 5.11
C LYS A 207 -11.80 -21.09 5.20
N THR A 208 -11.88 -20.30 4.11
CA THR A 208 -12.71 -19.07 4.06
C THR A 208 -14.20 -19.37 4.21
N PHE A 209 -14.66 -20.46 3.59
CA PHE A 209 -16.05 -20.91 3.69
C PHE A 209 -16.42 -21.29 5.13
N LEU A 210 -15.54 -22.02 5.83
CA LEU A 210 -15.72 -22.36 7.25
C LEU A 210 -15.85 -21.10 8.12
N CYS A 211 -14.94 -20.14 7.96
CA CYS A 211 -14.98 -18.86 8.69
C CYS A 211 -16.27 -18.08 8.41
N ASN A 212 -16.69 -18.00 7.16
CA ASN A 212 -17.91 -17.29 6.76
C ASN A 212 -19.19 -18.01 7.26
N ALA A 213 -19.22 -19.34 7.26
CA ALA A 213 -20.31 -20.13 7.82
C ALA A 213 -20.42 -19.94 9.35
N LEU A 214 -19.30 -20.00 10.09
CA LEU A 214 -19.27 -19.72 11.53
C LEU A 214 -19.76 -18.30 11.84
N SER A 215 -19.25 -17.31 11.10
CA SER A 215 -19.63 -15.90 11.27
C SER A 215 -21.13 -15.69 11.03
N ALA A 216 -21.69 -16.27 9.96
CA ALA A 216 -23.12 -16.20 9.66
C ALA A 216 -23.99 -16.89 10.72
N SER A 217 -23.65 -18.13 11.12
CA SER A 217 -24.44 -18.91 12.08
C SER A 217 -24.42 -18.35 13.50
N ILE A 218 -23.35 -17.66 13.91
CA ILE A 218 -23.29 -17.00 15.23
C ILE A 218 -24.02 -15.66 15.19
N ARG A 219 -23.91 -14.91 14.09
CA ARG A 219 -24.68 -13.67 13.87
C ARG A 219 -26.18 -13.92 13.76
N SER A 220 -26.63 -15.04 13.19
CA SER A 220 -28.06 -15.39 13.13
C SER A 220 -28.68 -15.66 14.51
N LYS A 221 -27.87 -16.01 15.52
CA LYS A 221 -28.26 -16.07 16.93
C LYS A 221 -28.22 -14.71 17.65
N GLY A 222 -28.04 -13.60 16.92
CA GLY A 222 -27.92 -12.26 17.49
C GLY A 222 -26.60 -11.99 18.23
N HIS A 223 -25.56 -12.80 18.01
CA HIS A 223 -24.25 -12.63 18.67
C HIS A 223 -23.25 -11.88 17.78
N ILE A 224 -22.38 -11.08 18.42
CA ILE A 224 -21.37 -10.28 17.72
C ILE A 224 -20.13 -11.13 17.40
N VAL A 225 -19.73 -11.09 16.14
CA VAL A 225 -18.50 -11.73 15.60
C VAL A 225 -17.60 -10.68 15.00
N LEU A 226 -16.36 -10.59 15.48
CA LEU A 226 -15.33 -9.72 14.95
C LEU A 226 -14.49 -10.48 13.91
N ASN A 227 -14.76 -10.21 12.64
CA ASN A 227 -13.95 -10.71 11.54
C ASN A 227 -12.76 -9.78 11.32
N VAL A 228 -11.57 -10.37 11.30
CA VAL A 228 -10.29 -9.69 11.24
C VAL A 228 -9.38 -10.42 10.26
N ALA A 229 -8.48 -9.70 9.61
CA ALA A 229 -7.42 -10.31 8.82
C ALA A 229 -6.08 -9.59 8.98
N SER A 230 -5.01 -10.26 8.58
CA SER A 230 -3.65 -9.70 8.58
C SER A 230 -3.42 -8.67 7.46
N SER A 231 -4.07 -8.83 6.30
CA SER A 231 -3.96 -7.91 5.15
C SER A 231 -5.31 -7.25 4.80
N GLY A 232 -5.25 -6.16 4.02
CA GLY A 232 -6.44 -5.47 3.51
C GLY A 232 -7.27 -6.36 2.57
N ILE A 233 -6.61 -7.04 1.64
CA ILE A 233 -7.24 -7.97 0.69
C ILE A 233 -7.97 -9.09 1.44
N ALA A 234 -7.29 -9.73 2.40
CA ALA A 234 -7.85 -10.84 3.18
C ALA A 234 -9.09 -10.40 3.98
N ALA A 235 -9.14 -9.13 4.44
CA ALA A 235 -10.29 -8.59 5.14
C ALA A 235 -11.54 -8.48 4.24
N LEU A 236 -11.39 -8.26 2.92
CA LEU A 236 -12.54 -8.19 1.99
C LEU A 236 -13.28 -9.52 1.83
N PHE A 237 -12.59 -10.66 2.01
CA PHE A 237 -13.20 -11.98 1.89
C PHE A 237 -14.03 -12.40 3.11
N LEU A 238 -14.03 -11.59 4.17
CA LEU A 238 -14.81 -11.81 5.39
C LEU A 238 -15.93 -10.76 5.55
N PRO A 239 -17.16 -11.14 5.96
CA PRO A 239 -18.26 -10.19 6.07
C PRO A 239 -18.03 -9.19 7.21
N ASN A 240 -17.95 -7.90 6.88
CA ASN A 240 -17.51 -6.80 7.76
C ASN A 240 -16.08 -6.99 8.33
N GLY A 241 -15.20 -7.65 7.56
CA GLY A 241 -13.78 -7.80 7.88
C GLY A 241 -13.06 -6.45 7.98
N ARG A 242 -12.05 -6.40 8.83
CA ARG A 242 -11.12 -5.27 8.98
C ARG A 242 -9.71 -5.80 9.26
N THR A 243 -8.68 -5.03 8.98
CA THR A 243 -7.31 -5.42 9.38
C THR A 243 -7.18 -5.43 10.91
N ALA A 244 -6.29 -6.26 11.47
CA ALA A 244 -6.03 -6.30 12.91
C ALA A 244 -5.64 -4.92 13.48
N HIS A 245 -4.75 -4.21 12.77
CA HIS A 245 -4.35 -2.84 13.08
C HIS A 245 -5.54 -1.86 13.15
N SER A 246 -6.51 -1.95 12.22
CA SER A 246 -7.68 -1.05 12.23
C SER A 246 -8.77 -1.45 13.22
N ARG A 247 -9.00 -2.77 13.44
CA ARG A 247 -9.99 -3.28 14.39
C ARG A 247 -9.56 -3.12 15.84
N PHE A 248 -8.33 -3.49 16.15
CA PHE A 248 -7.83 -3.60 17.53
C PHE A 248 -6.81 -2.52 17.89
N LYS A 249 -6.49 -1.58 16.98
CA LYS A 249 -5.46 -0.54 17.20
C LYS A 249 -4.09 -1.13 17.58
N VAL A 250 -3.78 -2.30 17.00
CA VAL A 250 -2.45 -2.92 17.07
C VAL A 250 -1.47 -2.02 16.29
N PRO A 251 -0.34 -1.59 16.90
CA PRO A 251 0.70 -0.83 16.20
C PRO A 251 1.18 -1.50 14.90
N LEU A 252 1.77 -0.74 13.98
CA LEU A 252 2.32 -1.30 12.73
C LEU A 252 3.68 -1.97 12.99
N SER A 253 4.59 -1.29 13.67
CA SER A 253 5.76 -1.89 14.30
C SER A 253 5.40 -2.38 15.70
N VAL A 254 5.69 -3.64 16.00
CA VAL A 254 5.27 -4.30 17.25
C VAL A 254 6.45 -5.00 17.90
N ASN A 255 6.72 -4.65 19.14
CA ASN A 255 7.74 -5.25 20.01
C ASN A 255 7.08 -5.91 21.25
N GLN A 256 7.88 -6.36 22.21
CA GLN A 256 7.41 -7.06 23.40
C GLN A 256 6.52 -6.20 24.32
N ASP A 257 6.79 -4.90 24.35
CA ASP A 257 6.19 -3.92 25.28
C ASP A 257 5.08 -3.08 24.63
N SER A 258 4.81 -3.32 23.35
CA SER A 258 3.73 -2.71 22.59
C SER A 258 2.35 -2.98 23.22
N ILE A 259 1.44 -2.02 23.10
CA ILE A 259 0.08 -2.04 23.65
C ILE A 259 -0.89 -1.56 22.56
N CYS A 260 -2.09 -2.15 22.48
CA CYS A 260 -3.16 -1.60 21.64
C CYS A 260 -3.71 -0.31 22.26
N ASN A 261 -3.81 0.77 21.47
CA ASN A 261 -4.39 2.03 21.95
C ASN A 261 -5.94 1.96 21.98
N ILE A 262 -6.48 1.21 22.94
CA ILE A 262 -7.92 1.10 23.23
C ILE A 262 -8.15 1.44 24.70
N ARG A 263 -8.84 2.55 24.96
CA ARG A 263 -9.26 2.95 26.31
C ARG A 263 -10.57 2.24 26.69
N GLN A 264 -10.72 1.93 27.98
CA GLN A 264 -11.98 1.45 28.56
C GLN A 264 -13.09 2.50 28.40
N GLY A 265 -14.36 2.06 28.40
CA GLY A 265 -15.52 2.93 28.19
C GLY A 265 -15.66 3.47 26.75
N THR A 266 -14.73 3.18 25.84
CA THR A 266 -14.89 3.56 24.43
C THR A 266 -15.91 2.65 23.72
N PRO A 267 -16.62 3.13 22.68
CA PRO A 267 -17.53 2.29 21.90
C PRO A 267 -16.85 1.04 21.32
N LEU A 268 -15.55 1.12 21.01
CA LEU A 268 -14.75 -0.01 20.55
C LEU A 268 -14.51 -1.04 21.68
N ALA A 269 -14.21 -0.59 22.90
CA ALA A 269 -14.07 -1.47 24.06
C ALA A 269 -15.39 -2.21 24.36
N HIS A 270 -16.54 -1.50 24.33
CA HIS A 270 -17.86 -2.12 24.50
C HIS A 270 -18.19 -3.13 23.39
N LEU A 271 -17.81 -2.84 22.14
CA LEU A 271 -17.98 -3.77 21.02
C LEU A 271 -17.11 -5.04 21.19
N ILE A 272 -15.91 -4.90 21.74
CA ILE A 272 -14.99 -6.02 22.04
C ILE A 272 -15.51 -6.86 23.22
N SER A 273 -16.01 -6.22 24.29
CA SER A 273 -16.69 -6.92 25.40
C SER A 273 -17.95 -7.66 24.94
N SER A 274 -18.75 -7.06 24.05
CA SER A 274 -19.96 -7.69 23.52
C SER A 274 -19.68 -8.81 22.49
N ALA A 275 -18.46 -8.91 21.96
CA ALA A 275 -18.10 -9.96 21.00
C ALA A 275 -17.99 -11.34 21.66
N LYS A 276 -18.53 -12.38 21.00
CA LYS A 276 -18.38 -13.78 21.43
C LYS A 276 -17.32 -14.56 20.65
N LEU A 277 -17.05 -14.16 19.40
CA LEU A 277 -16.07 -14.81 18.53
C LEU A 277 -15.21 -13.75 17.83
N ILE A 278 -13.90 -13.98 17.82
CA ILE A 278 -12.94 -13.28 16.97
C ILE A 278 -12.42 -14.29 15.94
N ILE A 279 -12.56 -13.97 14.65
CA ILE A 279 -11.95 -14.72 13.55
C ILE A 279 -10.80 -13.88 12.99
N TRP A 280 -9.61 -14.47 12.85
CA TRP A 280 -8.43 -13.81 12.30
C TRP A 280 -7.86 -14.61 11.12
N ASP A 281 -7.95 -14.04 9.93
CA ASP A 281 -7.49 -14.67 8.68
C ASP A 281 -6.08 -14.24 8.26
N GLU A 282 -5.38 -15.14 7.56
CA GLU A 282 -3.96 -15.06 7.19
C GLU A 282 -3.05 -14.78 8.40
N ALA A 283 -3.34 -15.43 9.54
CA ALA A 283 -2.65 -15.23 10.82
C ALA A 283 -1.12 -15.53 10.78
N PRO A 284 -0.60 -16.53 10.05
CA PRO A 284 0.85 -16.78 9.95
C PRO A 284 1.67 -15.61 9.39
N MET A 285 1.07 -14.70 8.63
CA MET A 285 1.74 -13.56 7.99
C MET A 285 2.18 -12.46 8.99
N LEU A 286 1.69 -12.49 10.24
CA LEU A 286 2.00 -11.48 11.26
C LEU A 286 2.88 -12.02 12.39
N ASN A 287 3.74 -11.14 12.89
CA ASN A 287 4.62 -11.41 14.02
C ASN A 287 3.79 -11.80 15.27
N LYS A 288 4.25 -12.82 16.00
CA LYS A 288 3.66 -13.32 17.25
C LYS A 288 3.36 -12.24 18.29
N PHE A 289 4.10 -11.13 18.28
CA PHE A 289 3.81 -10.00 19.15
C PHE A 289 2.40 -9.41 18.91
N CYS A 290 1.90 -9.33 17.68
CA CYS A 290 0.54 -8.85 17.39
C CYS A 290 -0.55 -9.59 18.20
N PHE A 291 -0.41 -10.90 18.33
CA PHE A 291 -1.33 -11.75 19.09
C PHE A 291 -1.13 -11.64 20.60
N LYS A 292 0.12 -11.48 21.06
CA LYS A 292 0.44 -11.19 22.48
C LYS A 292 -0.13 -9.84 22.93
N VAL A 293 -0.02 -8.81 22.09
CA VAL A 293 -0.54 -7.47 22.34
C VAL A 293 -2.08 -7.50 22.36
N LEU A 294 -2.74 -8.25 21.47
CA LEU A 294 -4.18 -8.47 21.57
C LEU A 294 -4.56 -9.20 22.87
N ASN A 295 -3.84 -10.25 23.27
CA ASN A 295 -4.11 -10.96 24.53
C ASN A 295 -4.01 -10.03 25.75
N LYS A 296 -2.98 -9.18 25.83
CA LYS A 296 -2.85 -8.12 26.85
C LYS A 296 -4.05 -7.16 26.79
N CYS A 297 -4.34 -6.60 25.62
CA CYS A 297 -5.43 -5.63 25.42
C CYS A 297 -6.82 -6.18 25.80
N LEU A 298 -7.12 -7.45 25.51
CA LEU A 298 -8.38 -8.07 25.93
C LEU A 298 -8.43 -8.22 27.46
N LYS A 299 -7.33 -8.60 28.11
CA LYS A 299 -7.24 -8.64 29.58
C LYS A 299 -7.47 -7.25 30.19
N ASP A 300 -6.88 -6.22 29.61
CA ASP A 300 -7.09 -4.84 30.05
C ASP A 300 -8.54 -4.41 29.85
N VAL A 301 -9.14 -4.61 28.67
CA VAL A 301 -10.52 -4.19 28.36
C VAL A 301 -11.56 -4.92 29.22
N LEU A 302 -11.35 -6.20 29.50
CA LEU A 302 -12.34 -7.10 30.13
C LEU A 302 -12.14 -7.27 31.65
N ARG A 303 -11.15 -6.61 32.26
CA ARG A 303 -10.79 -6.77 33.68
C ARG A 303 -11.92 -6.50 34.69
N PHE A 304 -12.98 -5.82 34.28
CA PHE A 304 -14.14 -5.47 35.11
C PHE A 304 -15.42 -6.21 34.70
N ASP A 305 -15.38 -7.08 33.68
CA ASP A 305 -16.55 -7.85 33.25
C ASP A 305 -16.85 -8.97 34.26
N HIS A 306 -18.12 -9.24 34.53
CA HIS A 306 -18.54 -10.31 35.42
C HIS A 306 -18.08 -11.68 34.88
N GLY A 307 -17.29 -12.40 35.68
CA GLY A 307 -16.67 -13.67 35.26
C GLY A 307 -15.29 -13.53 34.63
N TYR A 308 -14.64 -12.36 34.71
CA TYR A 308 -13.24 -12.20 34.31
C TYR A 308 -12.32 -13.17 35.03
N ASN A 309 -11.50 -13.90 34.25
CA ASN A 309 -10.41 -14.74 34.74
C ASN A 309 -9.09 -14.16 34.21
N PRO A 310 -8.15 -13.73 35.09
CA PRO A 310 -6.89 -13.13 34.67
C PRO A 310 -5.95 -14.10 33.95
N ASP A 311 -6.07 -15.40 34.19
CA ASP A 311 -5.21 -16.43 33.57
C ASP A 311 -5.76 -16.87 32.20
N ALA A 312 -7.07 -16.73 31.97
CA ALA A 312 -7.71 -17.12 30.72
C ALA A 312 -7.10 -16.39 29.51
N LEU A 313 -6.72 -17.18 28.49
CA LEU A 313 -6.27 -16.64 27.21
C LEU A 313 -7.38 -15.85 26.54
N PHE A 314 -7.02 -14.69 25.98
CA PHE A 314 -7.93 -13.73 25.36
C PHE A 314 -9.16 -13.41 26.25
N SER A 315 -8.98 -13.49 27.58
CA SER A 315 -10.01 -13.30 28.61
C SER A 315 -11.27 -14.15 28.39
N GLY A 316 -11.08 -15.42 28.02
CA GLY A 316 -12.18 -16.37 27.81
C GLY A 316 -12.98 -16.14 26.52
N LYS A 317 -12.58 -15.20 25.65
CA LYS A 317 -13.16 -15.08 24.32
C LYS A 317 -12.76 -16.27 23.45
N VAL A 318 -13.64 -16.68 22.54
CA VAL A 318 -13.27 -17.64 21.49
C VAL A 318 -12.50 -16.90 20.40
N VAL A 319 -11.26 -17.33 20.16
CA VAL A 319 -10.39 -16.78 19.10
C VAL A 319 -10.03 -17.89 18.13
N VAL A 320 -10.37 -17.70 16.86
CA VAL A 320 -10.09 -18.62 15.76
C VAL A 320 -9.12 -17.94 14.81
N LEU A 321 -7.87 -18.38 14.83
CA LEU A 321 -6.87 -18.06 13.82
C LEU A 321 -7.04 -18.99 12.61
N ARG A 322 -6.62 -18.51 11.44
CA ARG A 322 -6.64 -19.28 10.18
C ARG A 322 -5.42 -18.93 9.34
N GLY A 323 -4.89 -19.91 8.61
CA GLY A 323 -3.87 -19.70 7.58
C GLY A 323 -3.18 -21.00 7.18
N ASP A 324 -2.14 -20.88 6.36
CA ASP A 324 -1.20 -21.95 6.05
C ASP A 324 0.23 -21.49 6.39
N PHE A 325 1.03 -22.33 7.05
CA PHE A 325 2.43 -22.02 7.34
C PHE A 325 3.35 -22.26 6.14
N ARG A 326 2.84 -22.85 5.05
CA ARG A 326 3.50 -22.93 3.74
C ARG A 326 3.37 -21.63 2.93
N GLN A 327 2.51 -20.70 3.36
CA GLN A 327 2.45 -19.34 2.81
C GLN A 327 3.55 -18.46 3.44
N ILE A 328 3.63 -17.20 3.01
CA ILE A 328 4.65 -16.23 3.43
C ILE A 328 4.58 -15.99 4.95
N LEU A 329 5.71 -16.26 5.62
CA LEU A 329 5.94 -16.01 7.04
C LEU A 329 6.13 -14.50 7.34
N PRO A 330 6.17 -14.08 8.62
CA PRO A 330 6.31 -12.67 8.97
C PRO A 330 7.61 -12.08 8.42
N VAL A 331 7.49 -10.94 7.73
CA VAL A 331 8.66 -10.24 7.17
C VAL A 331 9.46 -9.58 8.31
N ILE A 332 10.64 -10.11 8.60
CA ILE A 332 11.62 -9.52 9.53
C ILE A 332 12.73 -8.87 8.70
N PRO A 333 12.83 -7.52 8.66
CA PRO A 333 13.85 -6.85 7.87
C PRO A 333 15.27 -7.25 8.31
N ARG A 334 16.07 -7.74 7.36
CA ARG A 334 17.44 -8.27 7.60
C ARG A 334 17.51 -9.46 8.58
N GLY A 335 16.38 -10.09 8.90
CA GLY A 335 16.34 -11.20 9.85
C GLY A 335 16.86 -12.52 9.27
N SER A 336 17.41 -13.37 10.14
CA SER A 336 17.80 -14.74 9.79
C SER A 336 16.58 -15.67 9.62
N ARG A 337 16.79 -16.87 9.06
CA ARG A 337 15.75 -17.90 8.96
C ARG A 337 15.18 -18.26 10.34
N GLU A 338 16.04 -18.35 11.35
CA GLU A 338 15.71 -18.67 12.73
C GLU A 338 14.88 -17.54 13.36
N GLU A 339 15.22 -16.28 13.08
CA GLU A 339 14.47 -15.11 13.56
C GLU A 339 13.08 -15.01 12.93
N ILE A 340 12.95 -15.31 11.62
CA ILE A 340 11.66 -15.38 10.93
C ILE A 340 10.78 -16.49 11.51
N VAL A 341 11.32 -17.70 11.68
CA VAL A 341 10.59 -18.82 12.30
C VAL A 341 10.25 -18.51 13.77
N HIS A 342 11.14 -17.86 14.51
CA HIS A 342 10.88 -17.41 15.87
C HIS A 342 9.85 -16.28 15.93
N ALA A 343 9.67 -15.48 14.86
CA ALA A 343 8.62 -14.48 14.79
C ALA A 343 7.22 -15.06 14.55
N CYS A 344 7.10 -16.30 14.09
CA CYS A 344 5.82 -16.97 13.84
C CYS A 344 5.03 -17.25 15.13
N ILE A 345 3.69 -17.32 15.01
CA ILE A 345 2.78 -17.54 16.15
C ILE A 345 3.01 -18.89 16.87
N ASN A 346 3.50 -19.91 16.17
CA ASN A 346 3.85 -21.21 16.75
C ASN A 346 5.02 -21.14 17.75
N ALA A 347 5.92 -20.16 17.62
CA ALA A 347 6.99 -19.87 18.58
C ALA A 347 6.53 -18.95 19.75
N SER A 348 5.22 -18.87 20.02
CA SER A 348 4.64 -18.10 21.12
C SER A 348 4.11 -19.01 22.23
N TYR A 349 4.20 -18.58 23.49
CA TYR A 349 3.57 -19.29 24.62
C TYR A 349 2.07 -19.52 24.41
N LEU A 350 1.39 -18.61 23.69
CA LEU A 350 -0.03 -18.73 23.32
C LEU A 350 -0.33 -20.02 22.55
N TRP A 351 0.64 -20.53 21.77
CA TRP A 351 0.45 -21.70 20.93
C TRP A 351 0.34 -23.00 21.73
N GLN A 352 0.89 -23.06 22.94
CA GLN A 352 0.84 -24.25 23.81
C GLN A 352 -0.59 -24.64 24.19
N SER A 353 -1.52 -23.66 24.21
CA SER A 353 -2.94 -23.88 24.47
C SER A 353 -3.81 -23.77 23.21
N CYS A 354 -3.21 -23.84 22.01
CA CYS A 354 -3.90 -23.70 20.75
C CYS A 354 -4.40 -25.05 20.22
N HIS A 355 -5.71 -25.19 20.04
CA HIS A 355 -6.30 -26.36 19.41
C HIS A 355 -6.21 -26.24 17.88
N VAL A 356 -5.29 -27.00 17.27
CA VAL A 356 -5.10 -27.03 15.81
C VAL A 356 -6.16 -27.92 15.15
N LEU A 357 -6.94 -27.34 14.25
CA LEU A 357 -8.00 -27.99 13.48
C LEU A 357 -7.58 -28.05 12.00
N GLN A 358 -7.03 -29.18 11.58
CA GLN A 358 -6.49 -29.35 10.24
C GLN A 358 -7.55 -29.82 9.23
N LEU A 359 -7.70 -29.08 8.13
CA LEU A 359 -8.48 -29.39 6.94
C LEU A 359 -7.55 -29.94 5.85
N THR A 360 -7.88 -31.11 5.31
CA THR A 360 -7.02 -31.87 4.39
C THR A 360 -7.63 -32.13 3.01
N GLU A 361 -8.93 -31.92 2.83
CA GLU A 361 -9.64 -32.18 1.57
C GLU A 361 -9.72 -30.90 0.71
N ASN A 362 -9.28 -30.97 -0.56
CA ASN A 362 -9.32 -29.82 -1.48
C ASN A 362 -10.71 -29.67 -2.13
N MET A 363 -11.55 -28.85 -1.51
CA MET A 363 -12.91 -28.58 -1.99
C MET A 363 -12.96 -27.77 -3.30
N ARG A 364 -11.84 -27.19 -3.77
CA ARG A 364 -11.77 -26.49 -5.05
C ARG A 364 -11.69 -27.45 -6.24
N LEU A 365 -11.25 -28.70 -6.02
CA LEU A 365 -10.97 -29.69 -7.06
C LEU A 365 -12.05 -30.79 -7.14
N GLY A 366 -12.57 -31.25 -6.00
CA GLY A 366 -13.47 -32.42 -5.92
C GLY A 366 -14.90 -32.27 -6.47
N HIS A 367 -15.17 -31.34 -7.40
CA HIS A 367 -16.51 -31.07 -7.95
C HIS A 367 -16.60 -30.91 -9.48
N GLY A 368 -15.56 -31.28 -10.23
CA GLY A 368 -15.66 -31.46 -11.69
C GLY A 368 -16.19 -32.85 -12.08
N PRO A 369 -16.78 -33.02 -13.28
CA PRO A 369 -16.85 -34.35 -13.91
C PRO A 369 -15.43 -34.92 -14.10
N GLN A 370 -15.30 -36.25 -14.18
CA GLN A 370 -14.01 -36.96 -14.32
C GLN A 370 -13.39 -36.76 -15.72
N ASP A 371 -12.90 -35.54 -15.98
CA ASP A 371 -12.15 -35.18 -17.19
C ASP A 371 -10.65 -35.41 -16.98
N ILE A 372 -9.92 -35.60 -18.09
CA ILE A 372 -8.45 -35.77 -18.12
C ILE A 372 -7.72 -34.63 -17.41
N HIS A 373 -8.30 -33.42 -17.41
CA HIS A 373 -7.79 -32.26 -16.69
C HIS A 373 -7.78 -32.42 -15.16
N ASN A 374 -8.64 -33.26 -14.56
CA ASN A 374 -8.63 -33.47 -13.12
C ASN A 374 -7.39 -34.26 -12.67
N VAL A 375 -6.97 -35.26 -13.45
CA VAL A 375 -5.81 -36.11 -13.13
C VAL A 375 -4.53 -35.26 -13.06
N GLN A 376 -4.29 -34.44 -14.09
CA GLN A 376 -3.16 -33.49 -14.11
C GLN A 376 -3.20 -32.48 -12.97
N LEU A 377 -4.40 -32.12 -12.51
CA LEU A 377 -4.62 -31.13 -11.45
C LEU A 377 -4.47 -31.74 -10.04
N GLU A 378 -4.76 -33.03 -9.88
CA GLU A 378 -4.42 -33.82 -8.69
C GLU A 378 -2.90 -34.02 -8.60
N GLU A 379 -2.24 -34.48 -9.67
CA GLU A 379 -0.77 -34.60 -9.74
C GLU A 379 -0.05 -33.28 -9.41
N PHE A 380 -0.51 -32.17 -9.99
CA PHE A 380 0.02 -30.84 -9.68
C PHE A 380 -0.21 -30.44 -8.21
N THR A 381 -1.33 -30.81 -7.62
CA THR A 381 -1.65 -30.53 -6.21
C THR A 381 -0.76 -31.32 -5.27
N ASP A 382 -0.54 -32.61 -5.55
CA ASP A 382 0.34 -33.47 -4.74
C ASP A 382 1.80 -33.06 -4.88
N TRP A 383 2.25 -32.64 -6.06
CA TRP A 383 3.58 -32.03 -6.27
C TRP A 383 3.75 -30.74 -5.46
N LEU A 384 2.77 -29.84 -5.50
CA LEU A 384 2.77 -28.59 -4.74
C LEU A 384 2.77 -28.83 -3.21
N LEU A 385 2.03 -29.84 -2.74
CA LEU A 385 2.01 -30.24 -1.33
C LEU A 385 3.36 -30.79 -0.88
N GLN A 386 3.98 -31.68 -1.67
CA GLN A 386 5.30 -32.24 -1.36
C GLN A 386 6.40 -31.17 -1.34
N ILE A 387 6.35 -30.16 -2.20
CA ILE A 387 7.23 -28.98 -2.13
C ILE A 387 6.98 -28.21 -0.83
N GLY A 388 5.73 -27.91 -0.52
CA GLY A 388 5.38 -27.14 0.67
C GLY A 388 5.66 -27.86 2.00
N ASP A 389 5.71 -29.19 2.00
CA ASP A 389 6.12 -30.03 3.13
C ASP A 389 7.64 -30.29 3.18
N GLY A 390 8.41 -29.78 2.20
CA GLY A 390 9.86 -29.92 2.15
C GLY A 390 10.35 -31.33 1.83
N LEU A 391 9.50 -32.15 1.17
CA LEU A 391 9.81 -33.54 0.81
C LEU A 391 10.57 -33.65 -0.53
N PHE A 392 10.60 -32.58 -1.32
CA PHE A 392 11.39 -32.51 -2.57
C PHE A 392 12.71 -31.75 -2.38
N GLY A 393 13.81 -32.38 -2.81
CA GLY A 393 15.15 -31.79 -2.90
C GLY A 393 16.13 -32.39 -1.88
N ASP A 394 17.18 -33.05 -2.37
CA ASP A 394 18.20 -33.70 -1.52
C ASP A 394 18.99 -32.67 -0.70
N SER A 395 18.85 -32.72 0.63
CA SER A 395 19.47 -31.78 1.55
C SER A 395 20.93 -32.13 1.88
N ALA A 396 21.83 -31.98 0.90
CA ALA A 396 23.27 -32.07 1.17
C ALA A 396 23.84 -30.74 1.73
N ASN A 397 23.44 -29.60 1.16
CA ASN A 397 24.11 -28.30 1.34
C ASN A 397 23.16 -27.14 1.73
N CYS A 398 22.05 -27.42 2.42
CA CYS A 398 20.97 -26.44 2.73
C CYS A 398 20.24 -25.81 1.52
N GLU A 399 20.62 -26.14 0.30
CA GLU A 399 19.91 -25.78 -0.94
C GLU A 399 19.08 -26.97 -1.43
N SER A 400 17.79 -26.76 -1.66
CA SER A 400 16.87 -27.77 -2.21
C SER A 400 16.70 -27.57 -3.71
N VAL A 401 17.17 -28.51 -4.53
CA VAL A 401 16.95 -28.48 -5.98
C VAL A 401 15.57 -29.05 -6.30
N ILE A 402 14.68 -28.20 -6.80
CA ILE A 402 13.32 -28.57 -7.22
C ILE A 402 13.28 -28.61 -8.75
N ARG A 403 12.80 -29.72 -9.31
CA ARG A 403 12.47 -29.82 -10.75
C ARG A 403 11.05 -29.32 -10.97
N ILE A 404 10.89 -28.36 -11.87
CA ILE A 404 9.59 -27.87 -12.33
C ILE A 404 9.11 -28.80 -13.45
N PRO A 405 7.87 -29.34 -13.39
CA PRO A 405 7.27 -30.11 -14.48
C PRO A 405 7.28 -29.37 -15.83
N ASP A 406 7.61 -30.09 -16.90
CA ASP A 406 7.81 -29.49 -18.24
C ASP A 406 6.54 -28.78 -18.76
N ASN A 407 5.34 -29.26 -18.40
CA ASN A 407 4.05 -28.65 -18.74
C ASN A 407 3.77 -27.30 -18.05
N LEU A 408 4.64 -26.86 -17.13
CA LEU A 408 4.61 -25.53 -16.51
C LEU A 408 5.69 -24.59 -17.06
N LEU A 409 6.56 -25.08 -17.94
CA LEU A 409 7.61 -24.29 -18.60
C LEU A 409 7.07 -23.66 -19.88
N LEU A 410 7.83 -22.70 -20.42
CA LEU A 410 7.60 -22.15 -21.75
C LEU A 410 8.41 -22.97 -22.76
N ASP A 411 7.74 -23.51 -23.79
CA ASP A 411 8.36 -24.25 -24.91
C ASP A 411 9.15 -23.32 -25.85
N ILE A 412 10.20 -22.68 -25.34
CA ILE A 412 11.02 -21.69 -26.05
C ILE A 412 12.49 -21.93 -25.71
N GLU A 413 13.35 -22.12 -26.72
CA GLU A 413 14.78 -22.42 -26.52
C GLU A 413 15.58 -21.29 -25.84
N SER A 414 15.14 -20.04 -25.99
CA SER A 414 15.73 -18.86 -25.34
C SER A 414 14.66 -17.82 -24.99
N PRO A 415 13.91 -18.02 -23.89
CA PRO A 415 12.76 -17.17 -23.55
C PRO A 415 13.22 -15.77 -23.13
N SER A 416 12.71 -14.75 -23.81
CA SER A 416 12.87 -13.36 -23.39
C SER A 416 11.71 -12.90 -22.49
N LEU A 417 11.89 -11.77 -21.80
CA LEU A 417 10.82 -11.10 -21.04
C LEU A 417 9.63 -10.73 -21.95
N HIS A 418 9.87 -10.47 -23.24
CA HIS A 418 8.81 -10.20 -24.20
C HIS A 418 7.96 -11.44 -24.49
N ASP A 419 8.57 -12.62 -24.59
CA ASP A 419 7.85 -13.88 -24.86
C ASP A 419 6.96 -14.28 -23.67
N LEU A 420 7.46 -14.13 -22.44
CA LEU A 420 6.67 -14.28 -21.22
C LEU A 420 5.46 -13.33 -21.21
N VAL A 421 5.66 -12.07 -21.62
CA VAL A 421 4.58 -11.08 -21.73
C VAL A 421 3.56 -11.46 -22.80
N LEU A 422 3.97 -11.98 -23.96
CA LEU A 422 3.06 -12.44 -25.01
C LEU A 422 2.29 -13.71 -24.60
N PHE A 423 2.93 -14.62 -23.87
CA PHE A 423 2.28 -15.82 -23.32
C PHE A 423 1.21 -15.46 -22.28
N VAL A 424 1.53 -14.58 -21.32
CA VAL A 424 0.57 -14.16 -20.28
C VAL A 424 -0.49 -13.22 -20.85
N TYR A 425 -0.14 -12.33 -21.78
CA TYR A 425 -1.02 -11.32 -22.38
C TYR A 425 -1.12 -11.43 -23.91
N PRO A 426 -1.70 -12.52 -24.45
CA PRO A 426 -1.83 -12.72 -25.88
C PRO A 426 -2.84 -11.74 -26.50
N ASN A 427 -2.44 -11.07 -27.59
CA ASN A 427 -3.24 -10.04 -28.28
C ASN A 427 -3.61 -8.85 -27.38
N ILE A 428 -2.72 -8.44 -26.47
CA ILE A 428 -2.94 -7.32 -25.53
C ILE A 428 -3.52 -6.07 -26.22
N LEU A 429 -2.99 -5.71 -27.39
CA LEU A 429 -3.40 -4.55 -28.20
C LEU A 429 -4.90 -4.53 -28.53
N LEU A 430 -5.48 -5.70 -28.82
CA LEU A 430 -6.87 -5.85 -29.25
C LEU A 430 -7.83 -6.03 -28.06
N ARG A 431 -7.30 -6.35 -26.87
CA ARG A 431 -8.09 -6.72 -25.68
C ARG A 431 -7.94 -5.79 -24.49
N THR A 432 -7.16 -4.71 -24.59
CA THR A 432 -7.04 -3.65 -23.57
C THR A 432 -8.38 -3.07 -23.11
N SER A 433 -9.41 -3.06 -23.97
CA SER A 433 -10.76 -2.54 -23.64
C SER A 433 -11.67 -3.57 -22.97
N SER A 434 -11.26 -4.85 -22.86
CA SER A 434 -12.06 -5.90 -22.21
C SER A 434 -11.77 -5.92 -20.71
N VAL A 435 -12.82 -5.77 -19.91
CA VAL A 435 -12.75 -5.82 -18.44
C VAL A 435 -12.38 -7.21 -17.94
N ASP A 436 -12.75 -8.27 -18.66
CA ASP A 436 -12.44 -9.66 -18.27
C ASP A 436 -11.00 -10.06 -18.60
N TYR A 437 -10.40 -9.46 -19.63
CA TYR A 437 -9.09 -9.87 -20.14
C TYR A 437 -7.98 -9.86 -19.08
N PHE A 438 -7.96 -8.87 -18.20
CA PHE A 438 -6.94 -8.79 -17.15
C PHE A 438 -7.29 -9.61 -15.88
N LYS A 439 -8.54 -10.02 -15.66
CA LYS A 439 -8.98 -10.61 -14.37
C LYS A 439 -8.19 -11.86 -14.01
N ASP A 440 -8.08 -12.79 -14.95
CA ASP A 440 -7.50 -14.11 -14.74
C ASP A 440 -5.99 -14.18 -15.06
N ARG A 441 -5.35 -13.02 -15.26
CA ARG A 441 -3.96 -12.90 -15.72
C ARG A 441 -3.15 -11.95 -14.82
N SER A 442 -1.94 -12.37 -14.47
CA SER A 442 -0.93 -11.57 -13.77
C SER A 442 0.44 -12.22 -13.95
N ILE A 443 1.50 -11.40 -14.04
CA ILE A 443 2.88 -11.87 -13.87
C ILE A 443 3.26 -11.72 -12.39
N LEU A 444 4.00 -12.68 -11.84
CA LEU A 444 4.54 -12.63 -10.48
C LEU A 444 6.07 -12.54 -10.53
N ALA A 445 6.67 -11.73 -9.66
CA ALA A 445 8.11 -11.57 -9.55
C ALA A 445 8.57 -11.42 -8.09
N PRO A 446 9.82 -11.78 -7.75
CA PRO A 446 10.29 -11.78 -6.36
C PRO A 446 10.57 -10.37 -5.81
N THR A 447 10.99 -9.42 -6.66
CA THR A 447 11.40 -8.06 -6.25
C THR A 447 10.58 -6.97 -6.92
N LEU A 448 10.47 -5.81 -6.26
CA LEU A 448 9.74 -4.65 -6.79
C LEU A 448 10.42 -4.07 -8.05
N ASP A 449 11.73 -4.23 -8.18
CA ASP A 449 12.48 -3.74 -9.33
C ASP A 449 12.13 -4.54 -10.60
N VAL A 450 12.09 -5.87 -10.52
CA VAL A 450 11.64 -6.73 -11.63
C VAL A 450 10.16 -6.50 -11.96
N VAL A 451 9.31 -6.29 -10.95
CA VAL A 451 7.91 -5.86 -11.17
C VAL A 451 7.84 -4.53 -11.92
N THR A 452 8.71 -3.58 -11.60
CA THR A 452 8.77 -2.28 -12.27
C THR A 452 9.26 -2.41 -13.71
N GLU A 453 10.29 -3.22 -13.95
CA GLU A 453 10.81 -3.55 -15.29
C GLU A 453 9.73 -4.17 -16.18
N VAL A 454 9.07 -5.23 -15.72
CA VAL A 454 7.99 -5.90 -16.46
C VAL A 454 6.82 -4.94 -16.73
N ASN A 455 6.37 -4.19 -15.72
CA ASN A 455 5.28 -3.22 -15.91
C ASN A 455 5.65 -2.14 -16.95
N ASN A 456 6.88 -1.62 -16.93
CA ASN A 456 7.36 -0.65 -17.92
C ASN A 456 7.47 -1.25 -19.32
N HIS A 457 7.94 -2.50 -19.44
CA HIS A 457 8.01 -3.19 -20.73
C HIS A 457 6.61 -3.36 -21.35
N VAL A 458 5.66 -3.93 -20.60
CA VAL A 458 4.27 -4.10 -21.05
C VAL A 458 3.62 -2.75 -21.39
N MET A 459 3.90 -1.71 -20.60
CA MET A 459 3.42 -0.36 -20.84
C MET A 459 3.95 0.24 -22.15
N SER A 460 5.18 -0.08 -22.56
CA SER A 460 5.77 0.40 -23.81
C SER A 460 5.15 -0.26 -25.06
N LEU A 461 4.66 -1.50 -24.93
CA LEU A 461 3.98 -2.22 -26.02
C LEU A 461 2.57 -1.68 -26.31
N ILE A 462 1.89 -1.08 -25.34
CA ILE A 462 0.52 -0.59 -25.49
C ILE A 462 0.52 0.81 -26.15
N PRO A 463 -0.06 0.98 -27.35
CA PRO A 463 -0.21 2.29 -27.96
C PRO A 463 -1.30 3.10 -27.24
N GLY A 464 -1.14 4.41 -27.18
CA GLY A 464 -2.10 5.33 -26.58
C GLY A 464 -1.40 6.50 -25.88
N ASN A 465 -2.16 7.58 -25.66
CA ASN A 465 -1.65 8.78 -25.01
C ASN A 465 -1.28 8.49 -23.55
N GLU A 466 -0.05 8.79 -23.17
CA GLU A 466 0.44 8.71 -21.81
C GLU A 466 0.06 9.96 -21.03
N LYS A 467 -0.53 9.77 -19.85
CA LYS A 467 -0.64 10.83 -18.84
C LYS A 467 0.36 10.58 -17.73
N VAL A 468 1.12 11.60 -17.38
CA VAL A 468 2.18 11.57 -16.37
C VAL A 468 1.72 12.38 -15.17
N TYR A 469 1.73 11.76 -13.99
CA TYR A 469 1.43 12.43 -12.72
C TYR A 469 2.70 12.47 -11.86
N LEU A 470 3.09 13.65 -11.41
CA LEU A 470 4.25 13.88 -10.54
C LEU A 470 3.78 14.03 -9.08
N SER A 471 4.46 13.41 -8.12
CA SER A 471 4.09 13.55 -6.71
C SER A 471 4.57 14.88 -6.13
N SER A 472 3.85 15.36 -5.11
CA SER A 472 4.31 16.46 -4.25
C SER A 472 4.75 15.88 -2.90
N ASP A 473 6.06 15.91 -2.64
CA ASP A 473 6.68 15.31 -1.46
C ASP A 473 7.02 16.40 -0.42
N THR A 474 6.78 16.13 0.87
CA THR A 474 6.99 17.10 1.96
C THR A 474 7.63 16.43 3.17
N LEU A 475 8.69 17.02 3.71
CA LEU A 475 9.39 16.50 4.89
C LEU A 475 8.51 16.60 6.15
N LEU A 476 8.62 15.60 7.03
CA LEU A 476 8.00 15.63 8.36
C LEU A 476 9.05 16.05 9.39
N ASN A 477 8.85 17.22 10.01
CA ASN A 477 9.65 17.67 11.14
C ASN A 477 9.10 17.03 12.41
N GLU A 478 9.74 15.96 12.90
CA GLU A 478 9.53 15.46 14.25
C GLU A 478 10.65 16.01 15.16
N ASP A 479 10.23 16.84 16.12
CA ASP A 479 11.00 17.52 17.16
C ASP A 479 12.08 18.53 16.70
N GLY A 480 12.09 19.70 17.35
CA GLY A 480 12.86 20.89 16.98
C GLY A 480 14.38 20.84 17.23
N HIS A 481 15.01 19.66 17.07
CA HIS A 481 16.43 19.45 17.36
C HIS A 481 17.28 19.02 16.16
N LEU A 482 16.72 18.99 14.93
CA LEU A 482 17.45 18.61 13.72
C LEU A 482 17.42 19.64 12.58
N GLU A 483 17.35 20.95 12.89
CA GLU A 483 17.51 21.99 11.86
C GLU A 483 18.84 21.85 11.09
N SER A 484 19.91 21.33 11.70
CA SER A 484 21.23 21.27 11.05
C SER A 484 21.37 20.24 9.93
N GLU A 485 20.55 19.19 9.85
CA GLU A 485 20.67 18.16 8.79
C GLU A 485 19.65 18.33 7.66
N LEU A 486 18.54 19.03 7.93
CA LEU A 486 17.49 19.39 6.94
C LEU A 486 18.05 20.16 5.73
N TYR A 487 19.18 20.86 5.87
CA TYR A 487 19.85 21.62 4.80
C TYR A 487 20.48 20.75 3.69
N THR A 488 20.60 19.43 3.85
CA THR A 488 21.41 18.60 2.94
C THR A 488 20.59 17.86 1.87
N MET A 489 19.27 17.74 2.03
CA MET A 489 18.44 16.86 1.21
C MET A 489 17.46 17.63 0.32
N SER A 490 17.80 17.72 -0.97
CA SER A 490 16.92 18.28 -2.01
C SER A 490 15.63 17.47 -2.18
N THR A 491 14.56 18.12 -2.60
CA THR A 491 13.31 17.47 -3.04
C THR A 491 13.54 16.44 -4.15
N GLU A 492 14.51 16.69 -5.03
CA GLU A 492 14.96 15.72 -6.05
C GLU A 492 15.42 14.39 -5.44
N SER A 493 16.09 14.43 -4.28
CA SER A 493 16.54 13.21 -3.62
C SER A 493 15.35 12.39 -3.12
N LEU A 494 14.32 13.03 -2.54
CA LEU A 494 13.07 12.38 -2.13
C LEU A 494 12.33 11.78 -3.34
N ASN A 495 12.28 12.50 -4.47
CA ASN A 495 11.64 12.05 -5.69
C ASN A 495 12.27 10.77 -6.28
N THR A 496 13.56 10.49 -6.00
CA THR A 496 14.21 9.22 -6.37
C THR A 496 13.91 8.05 -5.43
N LEU A 497 13.35 8.30 -4.24
CA LEU A 497 13.03 7.24 -3.28
C LEU A 497 11.80 6.44 -3.72
N ASN A 498 12.04 5.18 -4.07
CA ASN A 498 11.03 4.14 -4.21
C ASN A 498 10.90 3.38 -2.89
N CYS A 499 9.70 3.29 -2.32
CA CYS A 499 9.45 2.61 -1.06
C CYS A 499 8.21 1.72 -1.16
N SER A 500 8.14 0.65 -0.36
CA SER A 500 6.99 -0.23 -0.37
C SER A 500 5.76 0.48 0.21
N GLY A 501 4.59 0.27 -0.42
CA GLY A 501 3.32 0.83 0.04
C GLY A 501 3.03 2.28 -0.35
N ILE A 502 3.95 2.98 -1.02
CA ILE A 502 3.69 4.29 -1.65
C ILE A 502 3.92 4.20 -3.17
N PRO A 503 3.25 5.04 -3.98
CA PRO A 503 3.52 5.11 -5.42
C PRO A 503 4.89 5.76 -5.71
N GLN A 504 5.37 5.51 -6.93
CA GLN A 504 6.53 6.20 -7.48
C GLN A 504 6.23 7.70 -7.64
N HIS A 505 7.27 8.55 -7.56
CA HIS A 505 7.12 9.99 -7.79
C HIS A 505 6.49 10.28 -9.17
N ARG A 506 7.04 9.67 -10.22
CA ARG A 506 6.55 9.78 -11.60
C ARG A 506 5.69 8.57 -11.96
N LEU A 507 4.37 8.72 -11.89
CA LEU A 507 3.39 7.71 -12.27
C LEU A 507 2.92 7.93 -13.71
N VAL A 508 3.11 6.95 -14.60
CA VAL A 508 2.68 7.02 -16.01
C VAL A 508 1.51 6.06 -16.23
N LEU A 509 0.42 6.54 -16.83
CA LEU A 509 -0.80 5.76 -17.08
C LEU A 509 -1.35 5.99 -18.48
N LYS A 510 -2.07 4.97 -18.99
CA LYS A 510 -2.83 4.95 -20.25
C LYS A 510 -4.24 4.47 -19.93
N ILE A 511 -5.22 4.82 -20.76
CA ILE A 511 -6.58 4.27 -20.62
C ILE A 511 -6.55 2.77 -20.95
N GLY A 512 -7.30 1.96 -20.19
CA GLY A 512 -7.41 0.51 -20.36
C GLY A 512 -6.39 -0.34 -19.58
N VAL A 513 -5.39 0.26 -18.94
CA VAL A 513 -4.35 -0.51 -18.22
C VAL A 513 -4.84 -0.99 -16.84
N PRO A 514 -4.40 -2.19 -16.38
CA PRO A 514 -4.65 -2.66 -15.03
C PRO A 514 -3.76 -1.92 -14.02
N VAL A 515 -4.37 -1.51 -12.90
CA VAL A 515 -3.72 -0.88 -11.75
C VAL A 515 -4.11 -1.57 -10.45
N MET A 516 -3.28 -1.45 -9.43
CA MET A 516 -3.51 -1.95 -8.08
C MET A 516 -3.52 -0.80 -7.08
N LEU A 517 -4.50 -0.79 -6.17
CA LEU A 517 -4.56 0.17 -5.07
C LEU A 517 -3.51 -0.14 -3.98
N LEU A 518 -2.77 0.85 -3.52
CA LEU A 518 -1.64 0.70 -2.59
C LEU A 518 -2.01 0.95 -1.12
N CYS A 519 -3.13 1.62 -0.85
CA CYS A 519 -3.59 1.94 0.50
C CYS A 519 -5.03 1.44 0.75
N ASN A 520 -5.48 1.46 2.00
CA ASN A 520 -6.87 1.18 2.33
C ASN A 520 -7.67 2.49 2.28
N ILE A 521 -8.66 2.56 1.38
CA ILE A 521 -9.52 3.73 1.23
C ILE A 521 -10.91 3.43 1.80
N ASP A 522 -11.61 2.48 1.21
CA ASP A 522 -12.98 2.11 1.58
C ASP A 522 -13.16 0.60 1.48
N GLN A 523 -12.80 -0.09 2.56
CA GLN A 523 -12.95 -1.54 2.70
C GLN A 523 -14.41 -1.99 2.56
N SER A 524 -15.39 -1.13 2.87
CA SER A 524 -16.82 -1.49 2.79
C SER A 524 -17.31 -1.62 1.35
N ASN A 525 -16.63 -0.94 0.43
CA ASN A 525 -16.90 -0.93 -1.00
C ASN A 525 -15.74 -1.55 -1.82
N GLY A 526 -14.94 -2.43 -1.22
CA GLY A 526 -13.90 -3.20 -1.93
C GLY A 526 -12.62 -2.44 -2.28
N LEU A 527 -12.41 -1.21 -1.79
CA LEU A 527 -11.21 -0.41 -2.06
C LEU A 527 -10.17 -0.55 -0.92
N CYS A 528 -9.39 -1.62 -0.97
CA CYS A 528 -8.30 -1.89 -0.02
C CYS A 528 -6.93 -1.96 -0.73
N ASN A 529 -5.86 -1.97 0.07
CA ASN A 529 -4.51 -2.26 -0.42
C ASN A 529 -4.53 -3.64 -1.10
N GLY A 530 -4.17 -3.69 -2.38
CA GLY A 530 -4.21 -4.88 -3.24
C GLY A 530 -5.41 -4.97 -4.20
N THR A 531 -6.43 -4.11 -4.09
CA THR A 531 -7.57 -4.14 -5.03
C THR A 531 -7.10 -3.87 -6.46
N ARG A 532 -7.30 -4.85 -7.34
CA ARG A 532 -7.05 -4.72 -8.79
C ARG A 532 -8.20 -4.00 -9.48
N MET A 533 -7.86 -3.05 -10.34
CA MET A 533 -8.78 -2.20 -11.09
C MET A 533 -8.24 -2.00 -12.52
N GLN A 534 -9.09 -1.49 -13.42
CA GLN A 534 -8.70 -1.06 -14.76
C GLN A 534 -9.00 0.41 -14.95
N VAL A 535 -8.05 1.17 -15.48
CA VAL A 535 -8.22 2.60 -15.79
C VAL A 535 -9.24 2.78 -16.91
N ARG A 536 -10.30 3.56 -16.66
CA ARG A 536 -11.33 3.91 -17.64
C ARG A 536 -11.21 5.35 -18.15
N ARG A 537 -10.86 6.30 -17.26
CA ARG A 537 -10.56 7.70 -17.62
C ARG A 537 -9.46 8.27 -16.73
N LEU A 538 -8.71 9.25 -17.26
CA LEU A 538 -7.56 9.87 -16.63
C LEU A 538 -7.77 11.39 -16.52
N GLY A 539 -8.42 11.84 -15.45
CA GLY A 539 -8.52 13.26 -15.08
C GLY A 539 -7.21 13.82 -14.54
N ASP A 540 -7.14 15.11 -14.26
CA ASP A 540 -5.96 15.76 -13.66
C ASP A 540 -5.88 15.46 -12.15
N HIS A 541 -7.04 15.47 -11.48
CA HIS A 541 -7.16 15.33 -10.02
C HIS A 541 -7.89 14.04 -9.61
N VAL A 542 -8.62 13.40 -10.53
CA VAL A 542 -9.31 12.12 -10.31
C VAL A 542 -9.09 11.12 -11.43
N ILE A 543 -8.87 9.86 -11.08
CA ILE A 543 -8.82 8.74 -12.03
C ILE A 543 -10.11 7.90 -11.89
N GLU A 544 -10.81 7.67 -13.01
CA GLU A 544 -11.97 6.77 -13.07
C GLU A 544 -11.46 5.35 -13.36
N CYS A 545 -11.80 4.42 -12.48
CA CYS A 545 -11.38 3.02 -12.52
C CYS A 545 -12.59 2.08 -12.45
N VAL A 546 -12.45 0.85 -12.96
CA VAL A 546 -13.41 -0.24 -12.80
C VAL A 546 -12.78 -1.35 -11.98
N ILE A 547 -13.46 -1.85 -10.95
CA ILE A 547 -12.95 -2.94 -10.11
C ILE A 547 -12.89 -4.26 -10.89
N LEU A 548 -11.73 -4.93 -10.88
CA LEU A 548 -11.50 -6.20 -11.60
C LEU A 548 -11.74 -7.45 -10.73
N ALA A 549 -11.62 -7.34 -9.41
CA ALA A 549 -11.64 -8.47 -8.46
C ALA A 549 -12.49 -8.19 -7.20
N CYS A 550 -12.68 -9.21 -6.35
CA CYS A 550 -13.42 -9.16 -5.08
C CYS A 550 -14.95 -8.97 -5.23
N CYS A 551 -15.64 -8.48 -4.20
CA CYS A 551 -17.10 -8.50 -4.10
C CYS A 551 -17.83 -7.49 -5.03
N ASN A 552 -17.10 -6.52 -5.58
CA ASN A 552 -17.65 -5.37 -6.31
C ASN A 552 -17.16 -5.32 -7.78
N ILE A 553 -16.93 -6.49 -8.39
CA ILE A 553 -16.45 -6.59 -9.79
C ILE A 553 -17.36 -5.82 -10.74
N GLY A 554 -16.76 -5.02 -11.63
CA GLY A 554 -17.47 -4.18 -12.60
C GLY A 554 -17.97 -2.85 -12.03
N GLU A 555 -17.81 -2.59 -10.73
CA GLU A 555 -18.18 -1.30 -10.14
C GLU A 555 -17.18 -0.20 -10.54
N VAL A 556 -17.72 0.94 -10.98
CA VAL A 556 -16.95 2.16 -11.27
C VAL A 556 -16.61 2.87 -9.96
N VAL A 557 -15.35 3.28 -9.83
CA VAL A 557 -14.79 3.97 -8.66
C VAL A 557 -13.91 5.13 -9.09
N PHE A 558 -13.88 6.17 -8.27
CA PHE A 558 -13.07 7.37 -8.48
C PHE A 558 -11.95 7.39 -7.46
N ILE A 559 -10.70 7.47 -7.95
CA ILE A 559 -9.50 7.45 -7.11
C ILE A 559 -8.89 8.86 -7.13
N PRO A 560 -8.94 9.60 -6.00
CA PRO A 560 -8.27 10.89 -5.86
C PRO A 560 -6.81 10.71 -5.42
N ARG A 561 -6.05 11.80 -5.41
CA ARG A 561 -4.73 11.88 -4.77
C ARG A 561 -4.85 11.86 -3.25
N MET A 562 -3.84 11.31 -2.58
CA MET A 562 -3.81 11.19 -1.11
C MET A 562 -2.40 11.41 -0.57
N ASN A 563 -2.31 11.92 0.65
CA ASN A 563 -1.06 11.96 1.41
C ASN A 563 -0.73 10.56 1.95
N MET A 564 0.46 10.06 1.64
CA MET A 564 0.95 8.76 2.11
C MET A 564 2.30 8.91 2.83
N ILE A 565 2.47 8.18 3.93
CA ILE A 565 3.73 8.14 4.70
C ILE A 565 4.38 6.78 4.43
N PRO A 566 5.69 6.71 4.09
CA PRO A 566 6.39 5.44 3.97
C PRO A 566 6.45 4.72 5.33
N ASN A 567 6.11 3.43 5.36
CA ASN A 567 6.21 2.60 6.57
C ASN A 567 7.65 2.12 6.88
N ASN A 568 8.68 2.75 6.31
CA ASN A 568 10.06 2.31 6.44
C ASN A 568 10.78 3.00 7.61
N GLU A 569 10.89 2.31 8.76
CA GLU A 569 11.74 2.72 9.89
C GLU A 569 13.24 2.75 9.55
N ILE A 570 13.63 2.23 8.38
CA ILE A 570 15.02 2.18 7.88
C ILE A 570 15.44 3.51 7.23
N LEU A 571 14.49 4.35 6.81
CA LEU A 571 14.83 5.66 6.25
C LEU A 571 15.16 6.63 7.40
N PRO A 572 16.30 7.35 7.34
CA PRO A 572 16.66 8.35 8.36
C PRO A 572 15.74 9.59 8.32
N ILE A 573 14.87 9.70 7.32
CA ILE A 573 14.02 10.86 7.05
C ILE A 573 12.59 10.39 6.87
N ARG A 574 11.67 10.98 7.64
CA ARG A 574 10.23 10.81 7.48
C ARG A 574 9.71 11.89 6.53
N PHE A 575 8.89 11.49 5.56
CA PHE A 575 8.27 12.42 4.60
C PHE A 575 6.85 11.95 4.26
N THR A 576 6.03 12.86 3.74
CA THR A 576 4.75 12.57 3.11
C THR A 576 4.89 12.66 1.59
N ARG A 577 4.21 11.78 0.86
CA ARG A 577 4.10 11.81 -0.60
C ARG A 577 2.63 11.97 -0.98
N ARG A 578 2.27 13.08 -1.62
CA ARG A 578 0.94 13.32 -2.19
C ARG A 578 0.90 12.85 -3.64
N GLN A 579 0.14 11.79 -3.91
CA GLN A 579 0.02 11.17 -5.23
C GLN A 579 -1.24 10.29 -5.30
N PHE A 580 -1.67 9.86 -6.49
CA PHE A 580 -2.67 8.80 -6.62
C PHE A 580 -2.14 7.50 -5.98
N PRO A 581 -2.88 6.85 -5.06
CA PRO A 581 -2.42 5.69 -4.31
C PRO A 581 -2.49 4.38 -5.13
N ILE A 582 -1.99 4.38 -6.36
CA ILE A 582 -2.05 3.26 -7.31
C ILE A 582 -0.69 2.97 -7.96
N ALA A 583 -0.51 1.73 -8.41
CA ALA A 583 0.61 1.30 -9.26
C ALA A 583 0.11 0.49 -10.45
N LEU A 584 0.90 0.40 -11.53
CA LEU A 584 0.65 -0.54 -12.64
C LEU A 584 0.62 -1.98 -12.15
N CYS A 585 -0.25 -2.80 -12.73
CA CYS A 585 -0.55 -4.16 -12.26
C CYS A 585 -0.62 -5.18 -13.42
N PHE A 586 0.35 -5.14 -14.34
CA PHE A 586 0.63 -6.26 -15.24
C PHE A 586 1.50 -7.32 -14.54
N ALA A 587 2.42 -6.86 -13.68
CA ALA A 587 3.17 -7.65 -12.73
C ALA A 587 2.91 -7.18 -11.29
N MET A 588 3.03 -8.09 -10.34
CA MET A 588 3.04 -7.80 -8.90
C MET A 588 4.04 -8.69 -8.17
N THR A 589 4.40 -8.35 -6.93
CA THR A 589 5.28 -9.21 -6.13
C THR A 589 4.52 -10.42 -5.58
N THR A 590 5.19 -11.55 -5.41
CA THR A 590 4.60 -12.74 -4.75
C THR A 590 4.10 -12.43 -3.34
N ASN A 591 4.66 -11.41 -2.67
CA ASN A 591 4.19 -10.92 -1.36
C ASN A 591 2.88 -10.11 -1.41
N LYS A 592 2.31 -9.89 -2.59
CA LYS A 592 1.10 -9.08 -2.85
C LYS A 592 0.00 -9.82 -3.61
N SER A 593 0.28 -11.01 -4.11
CA SER A 593 -0.64 -11.87 -4.90
C SER A 593 -1.60 -12.68 -4.04
#